data_AF-A0A2S1M0C8-F1
#
_entry.id   AF-A0A2S1M0C8-F1
#
_cell.length_a   1.000
_cell.length_b   1.000
_cell.length_c   1.000
_cell.angle_alpha   90.00
_cell.angle_beta   90.00
_cell.angle_gamma   90.00
#
_symmetry.space_group_name_H-M   'P 1'
#
loop_
_entity.id
_entity.type
_entity.pdbx_description
1 polymer ?
#
loop_
_entity_poly.entity_id
_entity_poly.type
_entity_poly.pdbx_seq_one_letter_code
_entity_poly.pdbx_strand_id
1 'polypeptide(L)'
;MKRSFGSLDEFKKGNKELFSQPIVKSFFEENPTNLTLLEASVIYKIEEATRQLDELFVEHFFLYRLMKYISTLSYNLPIEFGRRRRKHKTRFPLLIDHSYENESNNTFILSNHLLEDKKSSTDDNFEERNKHSMYELIGDETLHQAFEKLTKKEQIIIHLVINNQMKQIEISKMLNESPQNIAKTKKRALEKLRSDLIEHKYKQRKGFN
;
A
#
# COMPACT_ATOMS: atom_id res chain seq x y z
N MET A 1 -2.47 -60.09 15.57
CA MET A 1 -3.06 -60.39 16.88
C MET A 1 -3.44 -59.07 17.57
N LYS A 2 -4.74 -58.72 17.64
CA LYS A 2 -5.19 -57.56 18.42
C LYS A 2 -5.06 -57.94 19.90
N ARG A 3 -4.11 -57.33 20.62
CA ARG A 3 -3.98 -57.48 22.07
C ARG A 3 -5.31 -57.05 22.70
N SER A 4 -5.94 -57.95 23.44
CA SER A 4 -7.11 -57.61 24.26
C SER A 4 -6.58 -57.20 25.62
N PHE A 5 -6.84 -55.97 26.03
CA PHE A 5 -6.42 -55.46 27.33
C PHE A 5 -7.53 -55.72 28.35
N GLY A 6 -7.18 -56.19 29.56
CA GLY A 6 -8.16 -56.48 30.62
C GLY A 6 -8.53 -55.26 31.46
N SER A 7 -7.71 -54.20 31.41
CA SER A 7 -7.92 -52.94 32.14
C SER A 7 -7.24 -51.77 31.45
N LEU A 8 -7.75 -50.55 31.66
CA LEU A 8 -7.18 -49.31 31.15
C LEU A 8 -5.73 -49.07 31.64
N ASP A 9 -5.39 -49.51 32.86
CA ASP A 9 -4.04 -49.38 33.40
C ASP A 9 -3.04 -50.30 32.71
N GLU A 10 -3.48 -51.47 32.27
CA GLU A 10 -2.67 -52.39 31.48
C GLU A 10 -2.35 -51.77 30.11
N PHE A 11 -3.35 -51.14 29.49
CA PHE A 11 -3.18 -50.41 28.23
C PHE A 11 -2.21 -49.24 28.37
N LYS A 12 -2.35 -48.43 29.42
CA LYS A 12 -1.43 -47.30 29.71
C LYS A 12 0.00 -47.79 29.96
N LYS A 13 0.17 -48.87 30.74
CA LYS A 13 1.49 -49.47 30.99
C LYS A 13 2.13 -50.05 29.73
N GLY A 14 1.34 -50.59 28.80
CA GLY A 14 1.80 -51.09 27.52
C GLY A 14 2.23 -49.99 26.53
N ASN A 15 1.72 -48.76 26.70
CA ASN A 15 1.92 -47.63 25.78
C ASN A 15 2.53 -46.40 26.47
N LYS A 16 3.43 -46.60 27.44
CA LYS A 16 3.99 -45.51 28.26
C LYS A 16 4.59 -44.36 27.46
N GLU A 17 5.26 -44.65 26.34
CA GLU A 17 5.87 -43.61 25.49
C GLU A 17 4.82 -42.66 24.90
N LEU A 18 3.67 -43.19 24.47
CA LEU A 18 2.57 -42.40 23.93
C LEU A 18 1.99 -41.48 25.01
N PHE A 19 1.69 -42.01 26.19
CA PHE A 19 1.16 -41.24 27.32
C PHE A 19 2.19 -40.30 27.96
N SER A 20 3.47 -40.42 27.61
CA SER A 20 4.50 -39.48 28.05
C SER A 20 4.50 -38.19 27.23
N GLN A 21 3.93 -38.20 26.02
CA GLN A 21 3.89 -37.04 25.14
C GLN A 21 2.98 -35.94 25.74
N PRO A 22 3.44 -34.67 25.76
CA PRO A 22 2.69 -33.57 26.38
C PRO A 22 1.28 -33.38 25.81
N ILE A 23 1.11 -33.60 24.50
CA ILE A 23 -0.17 -33.44 23.81
C ILE A 23 -1.21 -34.49 24.21
N VAL A 24 -0.73 -35.71 24.48
CA VAL A 24 -1.58 -36.83 24.93
C VAL A 24 -1.94 -36.63 26.40
N LYS A 25 -1.01 -36.12 27.22
CA LYS A 25 -1.30 -35.75 28.62
C LYS A 25 -2.36 -34.67 28.69
N SER A 26 -2.18 -33.55 27.98
CA SER A 26 -3.14 -32.45 28.01
C SER A 26 -4.52 -32.88 27.53
N PHE A 27 -4.60 -33.77 26.54
CA PHE A 27 -5.88 -34.29 26.04
C PHE A 27 -6.73 -35.02 27.09
N PHE A 28 -6.08 -35.80 27.97
CA PHE A 28 -6.76 -36.54 29.03
C PHE A 28 -6.88 -35.75 30.34
N GLU A 29 -6.03 -34.74 30.56
CA GLU A 29 -6.11 -33.83 31.71
C GLU A 29 -7.23 -32.80 31.56
N GLU A 30 -7.51 -32.32 30.35
CA GLU A 30 -8.52 -31.29 30.09
C GLU A 30 -9.96 -31.79 30.24
N ASN A 31 -10.23 -33.06 29.90
CA ASN A 31 -11.58 -33.62 30.00
C ASN A 31 -11.56 -35.08 30.48
N PRO A 32 -12.12 -35.39 31.67
CA PRO A 32 -12.17 -36.76 32.19
C PRO A 32 -13.06 -37.68 31.35
N THR A 33 -14.00 -37.14 30.58
CA THR A 33 -14.85 -37.92 29.65
C THR A 33 -14.01 -38.58 28.56
N ASN A 34 -12.89 -37.99 28.14
CA ASN A 34 -12.00 -38.57 27.13
C ASN A 34 -11.38 -39.89 27.62
N LEU A 35 -11.15 -40.04 28.94
CA LEU A 35 -10.68 -41.29 29.53
C LEU A 35 -11.76 -42.38 29.47
N THR A 36 -13.03 -42.02 29.69
CA THR A 36 -14.15 -42.98 29.57
C THR A 36 -14.37 -43.44 28.13
N LEU A 37 -14.20 -42.54 27.14
CA LEU A 37 -14.25 -42.89 25.72
C LEU A 37 -13.08 -43.78 25.29
N LEU A 38 -11.89 -43.54 25.84
CA LEU A 38 -10.74 -44.42 25.66
C LEU A 38 -10.97 -45.81 26.25
N GLU A 39 -11.55 -45.89 27.44
CA GLU A 39 -11.92 -47.17 28.06
C GLU A 39 -12.95 -47.91 27.19
N ALA A 40 -13.97 -47.21 26.70
CA ALA A 40 -15.00 -47.75 25.82
C ALA A 40 -14.46 -48.23 24.47
N SER A 41 -13.47 -47.55 23.89
CA SER A 41 -12.86 -47.96 22.63
C SER A 41 -11.89 -49.14 22.80
N VAL A 42 -11.10 -49.16 23.89
CA VAL A 42 -10.04 -50.15 24.07
C VAL A 42 -10.57 -51.45 24.69
N ILE A 43 -11.40 -51.35 25.73
CA ILE A 43 -11.91 -52.52 26.47
C ILE A 43 -13.15 -53.07 25.78
N TYR A 44 -14.16 -52.23 25.56
CA TYR A 44 -15.45 -52.66 25.01
C TYR A 44 -15.47 -52.69 23.47
N LYS A 45 -14.43 -52.15 22.80
CA LYS A 45 -14.28 -52.13 21.33
C LYS A 45 -15.47 -51.49 20.62
N ILE A 46 -16.03 -50.46 21.24
CA ILE A 46 -17.17 -49.72 20.69
C ILE A 46 -16.67 -48.80 19.58
N GLU A 47 -17.19 -48.99 18.37
CA GLU A 47 -16.79 -48.24 17.17
C GLU A 47 -17.18 -46.76 17.27
N GLU A 48 -18.38 -46.47 17.78
CA GLU A 48 -18.86 -45.09 17.99
C GLU A 48 -17.95 -44.32 18.98
N ALA A 49 -17.54 -44.96 20.07
CA ALA A 49 -16.62 -44.36 21.04
C ALA A 49 -15.24 -44.09 20.44
N THR A 50 -14.77 -44.98 19.56
CA THR A 50 -13.50 -44.80 18.83
C THR A 50 -13.57 -43.58 17.91
N ARG A 51 -14.65 -43.47 17.14
CA ARG A 51 -14.86 -42.34 16.23
C ARG A 51 -14.97 -41.01 16.98
N GLN A 52 -15.73 -40.97 18.07
CA GLN A 52 -15.85 -39.76 18.89
C GLN A 52 -14.51 -39.37 19.53
N LEU A 53 -13.75 -40.34 20.02
CA LEU A 53 -12.43 -40.10 20.60
C LEU A 53 -11.45 -39.52 19.55
N ASP A 54 -11.47 -40.06 18.32
CA ASP A 54 -10.65 -39.57 17.22
C ASP A 54 -11.04 -38.16 16.79
N GLU A 55 -12.35 -37.87 16.67
CA GLU A 55 -12.85 -36.51 16.35
C GLU A 55 -12.39 -35.48 17.39
N LEU A 56 -12.53 -35.81 18.69
CA LEU A 56 -12.07 -34.95 19.78
C LEU A 56 -10.55 -34.78 19.80
N PHE A 57 -9.79 -35.85 19.52
CA PHE A 57 -8.33 -35.78 19.50
C PHE A 57 -7.82 -34.94 18.32
N VAL A 58 -8.47 -35.03 17.15
CA VAL A 58 -8.14 -34.18 15.99
C VAL A 58 -8.32 -32.70 16.31
N GLU A 59 -9.43 -32.34 16.96
CA GLU A 59 -9.69 -30.96 17.39
C GLU A 59 -8.63 -30.47 18.39
N HIS A 60 -8.36 -31.26 19.42
CA HIS A 60 -7.33 -30.95 20.42
C HIS A 60 -5.93 -30.80 19.80
N PHE A 61 -5.57 -31.73 18.92
CA PHE A 61 -4.29 -31.72 18.22
C PHE A 61 -4.13 -30.47 17.34
N PHE A 62 -5.22 -30.06 16.68
CA PHE A 62 -5.24 -28.83 15.91
C PHE A 62 -5.01 -27.60 16.79
N LEU A 63 -5.74 -27.47 17.91
CA LEU A 63 -5.58 -26.35 18.85
C LEU A 63 -4.16 -26.28 19.41
N TYR A 64 -3.58 -27.42 19.78
CA TYR A 64 -2.20 -27.47 20.26
C TYR A 64 -1.21 -26.97 19.20
N ARG A 65 -1.34 -27.42 17.94
CA ARG A 65 -0.49 -26.96 16.83
C ARG A 65 -0.69 -25.48 16.53
N LEU A 66 -1.93 -25.01 16.58
CA LEU A 66 -2.28 -23.62 16.37
C LEU A 66 -1.63 -22.73 17.43
N MET A 67 -1.74 -23.10 18.71
CA MET A 67 -1.12 -22.37 19.81
C MET A 67 0.41 -22.32 19.65
N LYS A 68 1.05 -23.46 19.37
CA LYS A 68 2.50 -23.51 19.09
C LYS A 68 2.89 -22.58 17.93
N TYR A 69 2.10 -22.58 16.86
CA TYR A 69 2.32 -21.72 15.71
C TYR A 69 2.19 -20.24 16.07
N ILE A 70 1.11 -19.85 16.76
CA ILE A 70 0.87 -18.48 17.21
C ILE A 70 1.99 -18.00 18.15
N SER A 71 2.41 -18.83 19.11
CA SER A 71 3.54 -18.48 19.99
C SER A 71 4.83 -18.24 19.21
N THR A 72 5.12 -19.10 18.23
CA THR A 72 6.29 -18.96 17.37
C THR A 72 6.21 -17.68 16.52
N LEU A 73 5.03 -17.40 15.97
CA LEU A 73 4.79 -16.20 15.17
C LEU A 73 4.90 -14.92 16.00
N SER A 74 4.30 -14.91 17.20
CA SER A 74 4.32 -13.79 18.14
C SER A 74 5.75 -13.40 18.55
N TYR A 75 6.62 -14.40 18.72
CA TYR A 75 8.04 -14.16 19.01
C TYR A 75 8.80 -13.61 17.79
N ASN A 76 8.60 -14.19 16.61
CA ASN A 76 9.40 -13.86 15.42
C ASN A 76 8.97 -12.55 14.74
N LEU A 77 7.68 -12.22 14.76
CA LEU A 77 7.13 -11.08 14.01
C LEU A 77 7.72 -9.73 14.45
N PRO A 78 7.84 -9.39 15.75
CA PRO A 78 8.46 -8.13 16.19
C PRO A 78 9.94 -8.05 15.80
N ILE A 79 10.65 -9.18 15.86
CA ILE A 79 12.08 -9.27 15.51
C ILE A 79 12.26 -8.97 14.03
N GLU A 80 11.48 -9.62 13.16
CA GLU A 80 11.53 -9.38 11.72
C GLU A 80 11.15 -7.96 11.36
N PHE A 81 10.06 -7.45 11.95
CA PHE A 81 9.62 -6.07 11.74
C PHE A 81 10.71 -5.07 12.14
N GLY A 82 11.32 -5.25 13.31
CA GLY A 82 12.43 -4.42 13.78
C GLY A 82 13.65 -4.47 12.86
N ARG A 83 14.00 -5.66 12.36
CA ARG A 83 15.09 -5.83 11.36
C ARG A 83 14.77 -5.10 10.06
N ARG A 84 13.55 -5.25 9.52
CA ARG A 84 13.10 -4.57 8.30
C ARG A 84 13.11 -3.05 8.47
N ARG A 85 12.60 -2.53 9.60
CA ARG A 85 12.60 -1.10 9.91
C ARG A 85 14.02 -0.53 10.01
N ARG A 86 14.94 -1.23 10.68
CA ARG A 86 16.35 -0.82 10.75
C ARG A 86 17.00 -0.77 9.37
N LYS A 87 16.86 -1.83 8.56
CA LYS A 87 17.36 -1.86 7.18
C LYS A 87 16.82 -0.70 6.35
N HIS A 88 15.52 -0.41 6.46
CA HIS A 88 14.90 0.71 5.77
C HIS A 88 15.48 2.06 6.22
N LYS A 89 15.60 2.28 7.54
CA LYS A 89 16.19 3.51 8.10
C LYS A 89 17.64 3.72 7.66
N THR A 90 18.44 2.65 7.60
CA THR A 90 19.83 2.72 7.12
C THR A 90 19.91 3.01 5.61
N ARG A 91 19.01 2.42 4.81
CA ARG A 91 18.99 2.62 3.35
C ARG A 91 18.44 3.99 2.94
N PHE A 92 17.48 4.51 3.70
CA PHE A 92 16.78 5.77 3.43
C PHE A 92 16.79 6.64 4.69
N PRO A 93 17.95 7.21 5.06
CA PRO A 93 18.02 8.14 6.17
C PRO A 93 17.16 9.38 5.87
N LEU A 94 16.34 9.80 6.83
CA LEU A 94 15.61 11.06 6.75
C LEU A 94 16.62 12.19 6.98
N LEU A 95 17.03 12.85 5.91
CA LEU A 95 17.99 13.96 5.96
C LEU A 95 17.40 15.24 6.58
N ILE A 96 16.09 15.29 6.78
CA ILE A 96 15.35 16.51 7.21
C ILE A 96 15.53 16.80 8.71
N ASP A 97 15.72 15.79 9.56
CA ASP A 97 15.82 15.95 11.03
C ASP A 97 17.25 16.13 11.55
N HIS A 98 18.25 16.20 10.67
CA HIS A 98 19.61 16.46 11.11
C HIS A 98 19.85 17.98 11.23
N SER A 99 19.59 18.53 12.41
CA SER A 99 20.25 19.76 12.85
C SER A 99 21.72 19.45 13.09
N TYR A 100 22.52 19.41 12.03
CA TYR A 100 23.97 19.49 12.15
C TYR A 100 24.27 20.88 12.69
N GLU A 101 24.60 20.97 13.98
CA GLU A 101 25.06 22.22 14.61
C GLU A 101 26.35 22.75 14.00
N ASN A 102 27.01 22.01 13.09
CA ASN A 102 28.13 22.53 12.33
C ASN A 102 28.19 21.93 10.93
N GLU A 103 28.39 22.83 9.97
CA GLU A 103 28.84 22.66 8.60
C GLU A 103 27.80 22.38 7.50
N SER A 104 27.73 23.37 6.62
CA SER A 104 27.14 23.39 5.28
C SER A 104 25.63 23.64 5.20
N ASN A 105 25.31 24.87 4.79
CA ASN A 105 24.02 25.45 4.44
C ASN A 105 23.06 24.57 3.60
N ASN A 106 23.50 23.43 3.06
CA ASN A 106 22.71 22.59 2.14
C ASN A 106 21.50 21.90 2.80
N THR A 107 21.53 21.57 4.09
CA THR A 107 20.39 20.89 4.75
C THR A 107 19.28 21.88 5.13
N PHE A 108 19.66 23.09 5.56
CA PHE A 108 18.72 24.18 5.85
C PHE A 108 17.99 24.66 4.58
N ILE A 109 18.69 24.65 3.43
CA ILE A 109 18.11 24.96 2.11
C ILE A 109 17.01 23.95 1.75
N LEU A 110 17.20 22.65 2.01
CA LEU A 110 16.22 21.61 1.65
C LEU A 110 14.92 21.72 2.46
N SER A 111 15.00 22.03 3.76
CA SER A 111 13.81 22.25 4.59
C SER A 111 13.06 23.52 4.20
N ASN A 112 13.76 24.60 3.84
CA ASN A 112 13.11 25.85 3.43
C ASN A 112 12.42 25.68 2.06
N HIS A 113 13.08 25.01 1.10
CA HIS A 113 12.50 24.77 -0.23
C HIS A 113 11.25 23.88 -0.22
N LEU A 114 11.16 22.91 0.71
CA LEU A 114 9.98 22.04 0.87
C LEU A 114 8.84 22.70 1.66
N LEU A 115 9.14 23.72 2.48
CA LEU A 115 8.17 24.41 3.33
C LEU A 115 7.67 25.74 2.74
N GLU A 116 8.41 26.35 1.81
CA GLU A 116 7.97 27.56 1.09
C GLU A 116 6.69 27.32 0.28
N ASP A 117 6.46 26.09 -0.20
CA ASP A 117 5.24 25.72 -0.92
C ASP A 117 3.97 25.72 -0.03
N LYS A 118 4.13 25.88 1.29
CA LYS A 118 3.03 25.94 2.26
C LYS A 118 2.68 27.36 2.71
N LYS A 119 3.47 28.38 2.33
CA LYS A 119 3.15 29.79 2.60
C LYS A 119 2.42 30.49 1.46
N SER A 120 2.18 29.80 0.34
CA SER A 120 1.28 30.26 -0.73
C SER A 120 -0.18 29.85 -0.53
N SER A 121 -0.52 29.17 0.58
CA SER A 121 -1.89 28.83 0.94
C SER A 121 -2.42 29.75 2.05
N THR A 122 -2.57 31.02 1.71
CA THR A 122 -3.61 31.85 2.32
C THR A 122 -4.56 32.20 1.18
N ASP A 123 -5.67 31.48 1.11
CA ASP A 123 -7.00 32.01 0.77
C ASP A 123 -7.16 33.04 -0.37
N ASP A 124 -6.32 33.03 -1.40
CA ASP A 124 -6.55 33.86 -2.60
C ASP A 124 -7.48 33.09 -3.56
N ASN A 125 -8.77 33.31 -3.29
CA ASN A 125 -9.88 33.40 -4.23
C ASN A 125 -9.82 32.47 -5.44
N PHE A 126 -10.54 31.35 -5.35
CA PHE A 126 -11.00 30.59 -6.51
C PHE A 126 -11.70 31.47 -7.57
N GLU A 127 -12.31 32.58 -7.14
CA GLU A 127 -12.91 33.64 -7.97
C GLU A 127 -11.87 34.47 -8.77
N GLU A 128 -10.65 34.61 -8.28
CA GLU A 128 -9.61 35.48 -8.88
C GLU A 128 -8.82 34.76 -9.99
N ARG A 129 -8.63 33.43 -9.86
CA ARG A 129 -8.06 32.59 -10.93
C ARG A 129 -8.90 32.65 -12.22
N ASN A 130 -10.21 32.85 -12.11
CA ASN A 130 -11.10 32.96 -13.26
C ASN A 130 -11.04 34.34 -13.95
N LYS A 131 -10.38 35.35 -13.36
CA LYS A 131 -10.23 36.71 -13.95
C LYS A 131 -8.94 36.91 -14.72
N HIS A 132 -7.88 36.17 -14.39
CA HIS A 132 -6.61 36.31 -15.07
C HIS A 132 -6.67 35.71 -16.48
N SER A 133 -6.37 36.54 -17.46
CA SER A 133 -6.19 36.10 -18.85
C SER A 133 -4.97 35.17 -18.91
N MET A 134 -5.00 34.11 -19.74
CA MET A 134 -3.86 33.19 -19.91
C MET A 134 -2.55 33.93 -20.22
N TYR A 135 -2.64 35.10 -20.86
CA TYR A 135 -1.51 35.97 -21.15
C TYR A 135 -0.78 36.51 -19.90
N GLU A 136 -1.50 36.70 -18.79
CA GLU A 136 -0.93 37.18 -17.52
C GLU A 136 -0.24 36.07 -16.73
N LEU A 137 -0.61 34.81 -16.99
CA LEU A 137 -0.01 33.64 -16.35
C LEU A 137 1.26 33.15 -17.05
N ILE A 138 1.49 33.57 -18.30
CA ILE A 138 2.67 33.19 -19.08
C ILE A 138 3.80 34.19 -18.81
N GLY A 139 4.69 33.83 -17.87
CA GLY A 139 5.89 34.61 -17.56
C GLY A 139 7.06 34.41 -18.54
N ASP A 140 6.97 33.43 -19.44
CA ASP A 140 8.00 33.15 -20.45
C ASP A 140 7.60 33.78 -21.79
N GLU A 141 8.38 34.76 -22.26
CA GLU A 141 8.13 35.49 -23.51
C GLU A 141 8.01 34.57 -24.74
N THR A 142 8.77 33.48 -24.77
CA THR A 142 8.78 32.52 -25.88
C THR A 142 7.51 31.71 -25.91
N LEU A 143 7.00 31.34 -24.73
CA LEU A 143 5.70 30.69 -24.58
C LEU A 143 4.56 31.65 -24.91
N HIS A 144 4.71 32.94 -24.58
CA HIS A 144 3.74 33.97 -24.89
C HIS A 144 3.55 34.10 -26.41
N GLN A 145 4.65 34.24 -27.15
CA GLN A 145 4.65 34.30 -28.62
C GLN A 145 4.11 33.02 -29.25
N ALA A 146 4.46 31.85 -28.71
CA ALA A 146 3.92 30.57 -29.19
C ALA A 146 2.40 30.46 -28.96
N PHE A 147 1.91 30.99 -27.84
CA PHE A 147 0.49 31.02 -27.51
C PHE A 147 -0.30 31.97 -28.41
N GLU A 148 0.25 33.13 -28.77
CA GLU A 148 -0.36 34.06 -29.72
C GLU A 148 -0.58 33.45 -31.12
N LYS A 149 0.27 32.52 -31.54
CA LYS A 149 0.14 31.82 -32.84
C LYS A 149 -0.97 30.77 -32.86
N LEU A 150 -1.49 30.37 -31.70
CA LEU A 150 -2.63 29.46 -31.65
C LEU A 150 -3.89 30.13 -32.21
N THR A 151 -4.79 29.34 -32.78
CA THR A 151 -6.11 29.87 -33.15
C THR A 151 -6.89 30.25 -31.90
N LYS A 152 -7.83 31.21 -32.02
CA LYS A 152 -8.70 31.62 -30.89
C LYS A 152 -9.33 30.43 -30.16
N LYS A 153 -9.78 29.42 -30.91
CA LYS A 153 -10.37 28.20 -30.36
C LYS A 153 -9.36 27.35 -29.59
N GLU A 154 -8.15 27.20 -30.10
CA GLU A 154 -7.06 26.50 -29.39
C GLU A 154 -6.69 27.25 -28.09
N GLN A 155 -6.60 28.59 -28.13
CA GLN A 155 -6.34 29.41 -26.94
C GLN A 155 -7.42 29.25 -25.87
N ILE A 156 -8.70 29.30 -26.25
CA ILE A 156 -9.83 29.09 -25.33
C ILE A 156 -9.76 27.69 -24.69
N ILE A 157 -9.55 26.64 -25.49
CA ILE A 157 -9.50 25.28 -24.96
C ILE A 157 -8.29 25.10 -24.02
N ILE A 158 -7.14 25.67 -24.35
CA ILE A 158 -5.97 25.63 -23.47
C ILE A 158 -6.22 26.40 -22.17
N HIS A 159 -6.84 27.59 -22.25
CA HIS A 159 -7.25 28.36 -21.07
C HIS A 159 -8.14 27.53 -20.15
N LEU A 160 -9.24 26.95 -20.68
CA LEU A 160 -10.19 26.18 -19.89
C LEU A 160 -9.57 24.93 -19.27
N VAL A 161 -8.64 24.29 -19.97
CA VAL A 161 -7.95 23.08 -19.48
C VAL A 161 -6.91 23.41 -18.41
N ILE A 162 -6.12 24.46 -18.60
CA ILE A 162 -4.98 24.76 -17.72
C ILE A 162 -5.38 25.69 -16.58
N ASN A 163 -6.12 26.76 -16.86
CA ASN A 163 -6.57 27.72 -15.84
C ASN A 163 -7.70 27.13 -15.00
N ASN A 164 -8.78 26.72 -15.68
CA ASN A 164 -10.02 26.31 -15.02
C ASN A 164 -10.06 24.81 -14.69
N GLN A 165 -9.00 24.06 -15.04
CA GLN A 165 -8.88 22.61 -14.82
C GLN A 165 -10.08 21.77 -15.31
N MET A 166 -10.80 22.27 -16.33
CA MET A 166 -12.02 21.64 -16.80
C MET A 166 -11.77 20.34 -17.55
N LYS A 167 -12.67 19.38 -17.39
CA LYS A 167 -12.65 18.12 -18.12
C LYS A 167 -13.13 18.34 -19.55
N GLN A 168 -12.64 17.51 -20.48
CA GLN A 168 -13.02 17.60 -21.89
C GLN A 168 -14.52 17.50 -22.12
N ILE A 169 -15.25 16.72 -21.30
CA ILE A 169 -16.70 16.57 -21.35
C ILE A 169 -17.42 17.86 -20.89
N GLU A 170 -16.85 18.57 -19.93
CA GLU A 170 -17.42 19.84 -19.44
C GLU A 170 -17.23 20.94 -20.50
N ILE A 171 -16.03 21.01 -21.08
CA ILE A 171 -15.70 21.93 -22.18
C ILE A 171 -16.56 21.62 -23.42
N SER A 172 -16.77 20.34 -23.74
CA SER A 172 -17.57 19.95 -24.90
C SER A 172 -19.03 20.40 -24.76
N LYS A 173 -19.59 20.30 -23.55
CA LYS A 173 -20.92 20.82 -23.24
C LYS A 173 -20.95 22.35 -23.33
N MET A 174 -19.93 23.02 -22.78
CA MET A 174 -19.84 24.49 -22.78
C MET A 174 -19.73 25.08 -24.19
N LEU A 175 -18.95 24.45 -25.06
CA LEU A 175 -18.71 24.92 -26.44
C LEU A 175 -19.69 24.30 -27.45
N ASN A 176 -20.63 23.46 -27.01
CA ASN A 176 -21.57 22.71 -27.84
C ASN A 176 -20.88 21.90 -28.96
N GLU A 177 -19.81 21.19 -28.60
CA GLU A 177 -19.03 20.35 -29.52
C GLU A 177 -18.87 18.92 -28.99
N SER A 178 -18.37 18.02 -29.83
CA SER A 178 -18.08 16.65 -29.37
C SER A 178 -16.83 16.61 -28.49
N PRO A 179 -16.79 15.77 -27.43
CA PRO A 179 -15.60 15.58 -26.62
C PRO A 179 -14.36 15.20 -27.43
N GLN A 180 -14.54 14.45 -28.52
CA GLN A 180 -13.47 14.07 -29.44
C GLN A 180 -12.86 15.27 -30.17
N ASN A 181 -13.67 16.27 -30.52
CA ASN A 181 -13.18 17.49 -31.15
C ASN A 181 -12.36 18.34 -30.17
N ILE A 182 -12.81 18.43 -28.92
CA ILE A 182 -12.07 19.11 -27.84
C ILE A 182 -10.73 18.40 -27.59
N ALA A 183 -10.72 17.06 -27.53
CA ALA A 183 -9.51 16.27 -27.37
C ALA A 183 -8.49 16.51 -28.50
N LYS A 184 -8.95 16.49 -29.75
CA LYS A 184 -8.13 16.76 -30.94
C LYS A 184 -7.57 18.18 -30.92
N THR A 185 -8.40 19.17 -30.61
CA THR A 185 -8.00 20.58 -30.60
C THR A 185 -6.99 20.85 -29.48
N LYS A 186 -7.23 20.32 -28.27
CA LYS A 186 -6.27 20.37 -27.15
C LYS A 186 -4.92 19.77 -27.56
N LYS A 187 -4.93 18.56 -28.12
CA LYS A 187 -3.71 17.87 -28.54
C LYS A 187 -2.92 18.69 -29.56
N ARG A 188 -3.60 19.17 -30.61
CA ARG A 188 -2.98 19.99 -31.66
C ARG A 188 -2.38 21.28 -31.10
N ALA A 189 -3.10 21.96 -30.20
CA ALA A 189 -2.61 23.17 -29.56
C ALA A 189 -1.32 22.92 -28.76
N LEU A 190 -1.29 21.86 -27.95
CA LEU A 190 -0.10 21.48 -27.17
C LEU A 190 1.09 21.07 -28.06
N GLU A 191 0.83 20.39 -29.17
CA GLU A 191 1.88 20.02 -30.14
C GLU A 191 2.51 21.26 -30.81
N LYS A 192 1.70 22.27 -31.14
CA LYS A 192 2.19 23.56 -31.67
C LYS A 192 3.05 24.29 -30.65
N LEU A 193 2.55 24.46 -29.42
CA LEU A 193 3.31 25.10 -28.33
C LEU A 193 4.65 24.40 -28.10
N ARG A 194 4.64 23.06 -28.06
CA ARG A 194 5.85 22.27 -27.86
C ARG A 194 6.84 22.44 -29.01
N SER A 195 6.37 22.43 -30.25
CA SER A 195 7.23 22.55 -31.44
C SER A 195 7.93 23.91 -31.47
N ASP A 196 7.18 25.00 -31.22
CA ASP A 196 7.71 26.36 -31.17
C ASP A 196 8.75 26.54 -30.08
N LEU A 197 8.50 26.01 -28.87
CA LEU A 197 9.47 26.06 -27.77
C LEU A 197 10.76 25.28 -28.08
N ILE A 198 10.63 24.14 -28.76
CA ILE A 198 11.78 23.34 -29.19
C ILE A 198 12.59 24.09 -30.25
N GLU A 199 11.92 24.64 -31.27
CA GLU A 199 12.56 25.43 -32.32
C GLU A 199 13.30 26.64 -31.74
N HIS A 200 12.67 27.35 -30.81
CA HIS A 200 13.28 28.50 -30.13
C HIS A 200 14.53 28.10 -29.34
N LYS A 201 14.48 27.00 -28.59
CA LYS A 201 15.65 26.45 -27.87
C LYS A 201 16.77 26.02 -28.82
N TYR A 202 16.44 25.50 -30.01
CA TYR A 202 17.43 25.16 -31.02
C TYR A 202 18.09 26.39 -31.65
N LYS A 203 17.33 27.47 -31.92
CA LYS A 203 17.86 28.74 -32.44
C LYS A 203 18.79 29.43 -31.45
N GLN A 204 18.40 29.51 -30.17
CA GLN A 204 19.25 30.07 -29.13
C GLN A 204 20.58 29.31 -28.95
N ARG A 205 20.58 27.97 -29.08
CA ARG A 205 21.81 27.16 -28.99
C ARG A 205 22.77 27.31 -30.17
N LYS A 206 22.28 27.79 -31.32
CA LYS A 206 23.10 27.99 -32.53
C LYS A 206 23.47 29.45 -32.79
N GLY A 207 23.11 30.38 -31.89
CA GLY A 207 23.54 31.79 -31.97
C GLY A 207 22.92 32.59 -33.11
N PHE A 208 21.77 32.17 -33.62
CA PHE A 208 20.99 32.99 -34.56
C PHE A 208 19.88 33.69 -33.78
N ASN A 209 20.06 34.99 -33.53
CA ASN A 209 18.98 35.90 -33.16
C ASN A 209 18.21 36.30 -34.42
#